data_AF-A0A7J9Q4H1-F1
#
_entry.id   AF-A0A7J9Q4H1-F1
#
_cell.length_a   1.000
_cell.length_b   1.000
_cell.length_c   1.000
_cell.angle_alpha   90.00
_cell.angle_beta   90.00
_cell.angle_gamma   90.00
#
_symmetry.space_group_name_H-M   'P 1'
#
loop_
_entity.id
_entity.type
_entity.pdbx_description
1 polymer ?
#
loop_
_entity_poly.entity_id
_entity_poly.type
_entity_poly.pdbx_seq_one_letter_code
_entity_poly.pdbx_strand_id
1 'polypeptide(L)'
;MSKMDIPKLYETEGISLEDKMIYQKYEIPQIGFYWLIAEVDSQKGLAFGYANLNDDQMAEWGYISINELIDNGASLVDDWNPTKFGDIER
;
A
#
# COMPACT_ATOMS: atom_id res chain seq x y z
N MET A 1 1.58 19.68 -4.29
CA MET A 1 0.66 18.59 -3.93
C MET A 1 -0.06 18.93 -2.64
N SER A 2 -1.39 19.03 -2.66
CA SER A 2 -2.19 18.82 -1.45
C SER A 2 -1.82 17.46 -0.87
N LYS A 3 -1.43 17.44 0.40
CA LYS A 3 -1.12 16.21 1.13
C LYS A 3 -2.41 15.38 1.14
N MET A 4 -2.43 14.23 0.46
CA MET A 4 -3.53 13.30 0.64
C MET A 4 -3.52 12.89 2.12
N ASP A 5 -4.64 13.09 2.81
CA ASP A 5 -4.81 12.60 4.17
C ASP A 5 -5.04 11.09 4.10
N ILE A 6 -3.93 10.36 4.19
CA ILE A 6 -3.95 8.90 4.33
C ILE A 6 -4.41 8.58 5.77
N PRO A 7 -5.38 7.67 5.95
CA PRO A 7 -5.81 7.23 7.28
C PRO A 7 -4.62 6.72 8.11
N LYS A 8 -4.68 6.96 9.41
CA LYS A 8 -3.75 6.35 10.38
C LYS A 8 -4.09 4.88 10.55
N LEU A 9 -3.13 4.13 11.09
CA LEU A 9 -3.33 2.72 11.42
C LEU A 9 -4.58 2.56 12.29
N TYR A 10 -5.39 1.57 11.93
CA TYR A 10 -6.65 1.18 12.57
C TYR A 10 -7.83 2.15 12.39
N GLU A 11 -7.67 3.28 11.69
CA GLU A 11 -8.81 4.21 11.46
C GLU A 11 -9.90 3.60 10.58
N THR A 12 -9.59 2.55 9.80
CA THR A 12 -10.55 1.89 8.92
C THR A 12 -10.78 0.40 9.24
N GLU A 13 -10.61 -0.04 10.49
CA GLU A 13 -10.85 -1.46 10.88
C GLU A 13 -12.28 -1.96 10.58
N GLY A 14 -13.27 -1.08 10.63
CA GLY A 14 -14.66 -1.42 10.31
C GLY A 14 -14.96 -1.53 8.81
N ILE A 15 -13.99 -1.25 7.94
CA ILE A 15 -14.13 -1.31 6.49
C ILE A 15 -13.62 -2.66 5.98
N SER A 16 -14.41 -3.32 5.13
CA SER A 16 -14.00 -4.56 4.47
C SER A 16 -12.71 -4.35 3.67
N LEU A 17 -11.88 -5.38 3.51
CA LEU A 17 -10.63 -5.27 2.76
C LEU A 17 -10.87 -4.82 1.30
N GLU A 18 -11.95 -5.30 0.67
CA GLU A 18 -12.33 -4.92 -0.70
C GLU A 18 -12.74 -3.44 -0.82
N ASP A 19 -13.33 -2.87 0.24
CA ASP A 19 -13.73 -1.46 0.28
C ASP A 19 -12.65 -0.51 0.82
N LYS A 20 -11.50 -1.03 1.28
CA LYS A 20 -10.40 -0.17 1.75
C LYS A 20 -9.86 0.65 0.60
N MET A 21 -9.69 1.95 0.85
CA MET A 21 -9.04 2.87 -0.09
C MET A 21 -7.53 2.62 -0.07
N ILE A 22 -6.93 2.54 -1.24
CA ILE A 22 -5.49 2.46 -1.44
C ILE A 22 -4.98 3.81 -1.89
N TYR A 23 -4.16 4.45 -1.06
CA TYR A 23 -3.67 5.81 -1.28
C TYR A 23 -2.30 5.88 -1.95
N GLN A 24 -1.49 4.84 -1.81
CA GLN A 24 -0.16 4.77 -2.41
C GLN A 24 0.10 3.38 -2.96
N LYS A 25 0.89 3.30 -4.04
CA LYS A 25 1.48 2.07 -4.54
C LYS A 25 2.99 2.22 -4.53
N TYR A 26 3.68 1.25 -3.93
CA TYR A 26 5.12 1.08 -4.06
C TYR A 26 5.39 -0.14 -4.90
N GLU A 27 6.39 -0.10 -5.77
CA GLU A 27 6.71 -1.24 -6.64
C GLU A 27 8.20 -1.35 -6.95
N ILE A 28 8.61 -2.58 -7.27
CA ILE A 28 9.87 -2.88 -7.95
C ILE A 28 9.46 -3.51 -9.30
N PRO A 29 9.27 -2.70 -10.35
CA PRO A 29 8.66 -3.17 -11.60
C PRO A 29 9.38 -4.34 -12.24
N GLN A 30 10.71 -4.41 -12.08
CA GLN A 30 11.56 -5.41 -12.71
C GLN A 30 11.28 -6.84 -12.21
N ILE A 31 10.66 -6.98 -11.04
CA ILE A 31 10.38 -8.28 -10.42
C ILE A 31 8.89 -8.49 -10.11
N GLY A 32 8.00 -7.62 -10.58
CA GLY A 32 6.56 -7.74 -10.34
C GLY A 32 6.13 -7.57 -8.87
N PHE A 33 6.99 -6.99 -8.03
CA PHE A 33 6.71 -6.74 -6.62
C PHE A 33 5.93 -5.44 -6.46
N TYR A 34 4.88 -5.46 -5.64
CA TYR A 34 4.20 -4.24 -5.23
C TYR A 34 3.58 -4.31 -3.83
N TRP A 35 3.43 -3.13 -3.23
CA TRP A 35 2.63 -2.87 -2.04
C TRP A 35 1.57 -1.81 -2.33
N LEU A 36 0.34 -2.07 -1.91
CA LEU A 36 -0.81 -1.16 -1.99
C LEU A 36 -1.14 -0.68 -0.57
N ILE A 37 -0.88 0.59 -0.29
CA ILE A 37 -0.95 1.14 1.07
C ILE A 37 -2.31 1.77 1.34
N ALA A 38 -2.98 1.32 2.40
CA ALA A 38 -4.27 1.83 2.85
C ALA A 38 -4.15 2.79 4.04
N GLU A 39 -3.25 2.51 4.98
CA GLU A 39 -3.11 3.27 6.23
C GLU A 39 -1.63 3.48 6.57
N VAL A 40 -1.29 4.61 7.22
CA VAL A 40 0.10 4.96 7.56
C VAL A 40 0.19 5.62 8.94
N ASP A 41 1.05 5.09 9.80
CA ASP A 41 1.63 5.83 10.94
C ASP A 41 2.80 6.67 10.42
N SER A 42 2.50 7.91 10.04
CA SER A 42 3.49 8.84 9.48
C SER A 42 4.61 9.23 10.45
N GLN A 43 4.44 9.02 11.76
CA GLN A 43 5.51 9.28 12.73
C GLN A 43 6.55 8.16 12.75
N LYS A 44 6.11 6.92 12.53
CA LYS A 44 6.98 5.73 12.55
C LYS A 44 7.37 5.22 11.16
N GLY A 45 6.70 5.70 10.11
CA GLY A 45 6.86 5.16 8.74
C GLY A 45 6.34 3.73 8.61
N LEU A 46 5.43 3.30 9.50
CA LEU A 46 4.80 1.99 9.44
C LEU A 46 3.48 2.11 8.67
N ALA A 47 3.26 1.23 7.72
CA ALA A 47 2.07 1.21 6.90
C ALA A 47 1.32 -0.12 7.05
N PHE A 48 0.02 -0.08 6.80
CA PHE A 48 -0.82 -1.26 6.60
C PHE A 48 -1.32 -1.27 5.15
N GLY A 49 -1.23 -2.44 4.51
CA GLY A 49 -1.53 -2.57 3.09
C GLY A 49 -1.49 -4.00 2.59
N TYR A 50 -1.67 -4.15 1.29
CA TYR A 50 -1.62 -5.42 0.58
C TYR A 50 -0.30 -5.59 -0.16
N ALA A 51 0.34 -6.73 0.02
CA ALA A 51 1.60 -7.11 -0.58
C ALA A 51 1.38 -8.17 -1.66
N ASN A 52 2.02 -8.00 -2.81
CA ASN A 52 2.17 -9.06 -3.80
C ASN A 52 3.64 -9.10 -4.23
N LEU A 53 4.29 -10.23 -4.02
CA LEU A 53 5.70 -10.44 -4.31
C LEU A 53 5.88 -11.22 -5.62
N ASN A 54 5.04 -10.93 -6.60
CA ASN A 54 4.91 -11.65 -7.87
C ASN A 54 4.46 -13.11 -7.69
N ASP A 55 3.62 -13.35 -6.69
CA ASP A 55 2.95 -14.63 -6.44
C ASP A 55 1.57 -14.37 -5.78
N ASP A 56 0.52 -14.46 -6.58
CA ASP A 56 -0.85 -14.16 -6.16
C ASP A 56 -1.35 -15.10 -5.05
N GLN A 57 -0.80 -16.32 -4.95
CA GLN A 57 -1.19 -17.28 -3.92
C GLN A 57 -0.64 -16.90 -2.54
N MET A 58 0.45 -16.13 -2.53
CA MET A 58 1.14 -15.67 -1.33
C MET A 58 0.86 -14.20 -1.02
N ALA A 59 0.04 -13.54 -1.83
CA ALA A 59 -0.28 -12.14 -1.65
C ALA A 59 -1.21 -11.94 -0.44
N GLU A 60 -0.88 -10.98 0.41
CA GLU A 60 -1.48 -10.86 1.74
C GLU A 60 -1.62 -9.41 2.22
N TRP A 61 -2.49 -9.20 3.20
CA TRP A 61 -2.58 -7.93 3.93
C TRP A 61 -1.70 -7.98 5.16
N GLY A 62 -0.91 -6.94 5.38
CA GLY A 62 0.03 -6.90 6.48
C GLY A 62 0.58 -5.50 6.76
N TYR A 63 1.57 -5.47 7.64
CA TYR A 63 2.28 -4.25 8.01
C TYR A 63 3.67 -4.23 7.38
N ILE A 64 4.12 -3.06 6.96
CA ILE A 64 5.44 -2.87 6.37
C ILE A 64 6.03 -1.51 6.75
N SER A 65 7.35 -1.44 6.90
CA SER A 65 8.03 -0.16 6.97
C SER A 65 8.18 0.43 5.57
N ILE A 66 7.74 1.68 5.38
CA ILE A 66 7.96 2.42 4.13
C ILE A 66 9.47 2.59 3.86
N ASN A 67 10.28 2.77 4.92
CA ASN A 67 11.73 2.86 4.76
C ASN A 67 12.31 1.54 4.26
N GLU A 68 11.86 0.38 4.77
CA GLU A 68 12.31 -0.91 4.27
C GLU A 68 11.94 -1.14 2.80
N LEU A 69 10.76 -0.69 2.36
CA LEU A 69 10.40 -0.72 0.93
C LEU A 69 11.41 0.05 0.08
N ILE A 70 11.71 1.29 0.48
CA ILE A 70 12.62 2.17 -0.26
C ILE A 70 14.06 1.64 -0.22
N ASP A 71 14.53 1.18 0.93
CA ASP A 71 15.88 0.64 1.13
C ASP A 71 16.11 -0.65 0.30
N ASN A 72 15.04 -1.40 0.03
CA ASN A 72 15.07 -2.59 -0.84
C ASN A 72 14.78 -2.26 -2.33
N GLY A 73 14.69 -0.98 -2.68
CA GLY A 73 14.61 -0.52 -4.07
C GLY A 73 13.20 -0.31 -4.61
N ALA A 74 12.15 -0.39 -3.78
CA ALA A 74 10.81 -0.04 -4.22
C ALA A 74 10.66 1.48 -4.35
N SER A 75 9.97 1.93 -5.39
CA SER A 75 9.65 3.32 -5.64
C SER A 75 8.15 3.58 -5.51
N LEU A 76 7.79 4.76 -5.02
CA LEU A 76 6.41 5.25 -5.06
C LEU A 76 5.99 5.49 -6.52
N VAL A 77 4.79 5.04 -6.89
CA VAL A 77 4.19 5.32 -8.20
C VAL A 77 3.59 6.73 -8.19
N ASP A 78 4.21 7.65 -8.94
CA ASP A 78 3.84 9.08 -8.93
C ASP A 78 2.42 9.36 -9.42
N ASP A 79 1.93 8.61 -10.41
CA ASP A 79 0.61 8.80 -11.03
C ASP A 79 -0.50 7.93 -10.40
N TRP A 80 -0.30 7.47 -9.16
CA TRP A 80 -1.31 6.70 -8.43
C TRP A 80 -2.45 7.59 -7.94
N ASN A 81 -3.68 7.26 -8.36
CA ASN A 81 -4.89 7.90 -7.85
C ASN A 81 -5.56 6.99 -6.82
N PRO A 82 -5.98 7.51 -5.65
CA PRO A 82 -6.66 6.69 -4.66
C PRO A 82 -7.90 6.00 -5.21
N THR A 83 -7.98 4.69 -4.99
CA THR A 83 -9.09 3.85 -5.43
C THR A 83 -9.37 2.76 -4.40
N LYS A 84 -10.53 2.10 -4.48
CA LYS A 84 -10.83 0.94 -3.63
C LYS A 84 -10.00 -0.25 -4.04
N PHE A 85 -9.60 -1.06 -3.07
CA PHE A 85 -8.83 -2.28 -3.32
C PHE A 85 -9.52 -3.23 -4.31
N GLY A 86 -10.83 -3.42 -4.18
CA GLY A 86 -11.60 -4.29 -5.07
C GLY A 86 -11.69 -3.81 -6.53
N ASP A 87 -11.41 -2.53 -6.79
CA ASP A 87 -11.46 -1.93 -8.12
C ASP A 87 -10.09 -1.96 -8.84
N ILE A 88 -9.04 -2.46 -8.18
CA ILE A 88 -7.68 -2.52 -8.75
C ILE A 88 -7.55 -3.81 -9.57
N GLU A 89 -7.24 -3.65 -10.87
CA GLU A 89 -6.75 -4.76 -11.69
C GLU A 89 -5.38 -5.19 -11.16
N ARG A 90 -5.31 -6.44 -10.68
CA ARG A 90 -4.15 -7.05 -10.04
C ARG A 90 -3.70 -8.24 -10.86
#